data_AF-A0A415ZY73-F1
#
_entry.id   AF-A0A415ZY73-F1
#
_cell.length_a   1.000
_cell.length_b   1.000
_cell.length_c   1.000
_cell.angle_alpha   90.00
_cell.angle_beta   90.00
_cell.angle_gamma   90.00
#
_symmetry.space_group_name_H-M   'P 1'
#
loop_
_entity.id
_entity.type
_entity.pdbx_description
1 polymer ?
#
loop_
_entity_poly.entity_id
_entity_poly.type
_entity_poly.pdbx_seq_one_letter_code
_entity_poly.pdbx_strand_id
1 'polypeptide(L)'
;MTVSKEIAEKAARYEKLVNEANELFKELDEWVNENGFDGIYAHSFGVSKEVHGEEQSDGEWCDQIMIYDDSGNGTYYYPIEGSNMYMYVKYSF
;
A
#
# COMPACT_ATOMS: atom_id res chain seq x y z
N MET A 1 29.16 -23.67 5.31
CA MET A 1 27.72 -23.93 5.04
C MET A 1 27.48 -23.64 3.58
N THR A 2 26.65 -24.43 2.89
CA THR A 2 26.27 -24.23 1.48
C THR A 2 24.75 -24.17 1.36
N VAL A 3 24.26 -23.49 0.32
CA VAL A 3 22.83 -23.32 0.04
C VAL A 3 22.43 -24.27 -1.10
N SER A 4 21.20 -24.81 -1.08
CA SER A 4 20.71 -25.67 -2.17
C SER A 4 20.40 -24.85 -3.43
N LYS A 5 20.46 -25.50 -4.60
CA LYS A 5 20.11 -24.87 -5.88
C LYS A 5 18.69 -24.28 -5.87
N GLU A 6 17.73 -25.01 -5.30
CA GLU A 6 16.35 -24.56 -5.18
C GLU A 6 16.22 -23.24 -4.39
N ILE A 7 16.95 -23.11 -3.28
CA ILE A 7 16.93 -21.88 -2.49
C ILE A 7 17.60 -20.72 -3.24
N ALA A 8 18.68 -20.99 -3.97
CA ALA A 8 19.33 -19.98 -4.82
C ALA A 8 18.40 -19.49 -5.95
N GLU A 9 17.66 -20.40 -6.59
CA GLU A 9 16.66 -20.05 -7.62
C GLU A 9 15.51 -19.23 -7.05
N LYS A 10 15.01 -19.56 -5.85
CA LYS A 10 14.00 -18.77 -5.14
C LYS A 10 14.50 -17.37 -4.82
N ALA A 11 15.75 -17.23 -4.37
CA ALA A 11 16.36 -15.93 -4.08
C ALA A 11 16.49 -15.07 -5.35
N ALA A 12 16.95 -15.64 -6.46
CA ALA A 12 17.05 -14.94 -7.74
C ALA A 12 15.68 -14.48 -8.28
N ARG A 13 14.62 -15.29 -8.08
CA ARG A 13 13.26 -14.89 -8.44
C ARG A 13 12.74 -13.77 -7.53
N TYR A 14 12.99 -13.87 -6.23
CA TYR A 14 12.61 -12.85 -5.26
C TYR A 14 13.24 -11.50 -5.59
N GLU A 15 14.55 -11.47 -5.86
CA GLU A 15 15.26 -10.23 -6.24
C GLU A 15 14.61 -9.53 -7.44
N LYS A 16 14.27 -10.28 -8.49
CA LYS A 16 13.58 -9.72 -9.66
C LYS A 16 12.22 -9.14 -9.34
N LEU A 17 11.41 -9.88 -8.57
CA LEU A 17 10.07 -9.44 -8.18
C LEU A 17 10.11 -8.21 -7.26
N VAL A 18 11.07 -8.14 -6.34
CA VAL A 18 11.26 -6.97 -5.48
C VAL A 18 11.66 -5.75 -6.28
N ASN A 19 12.56 -5.90 -7.27
CA ASN A 19 12.95 -4.77 -8.11
C ASN A 19 11.77 -4.24 -8.93
N GLU A 20 10.96 -5.12 -9.51
CA GLU A 20 9.73 -4.74 -10.21
C GLU A 20 8.72 -4.07 -9.26
N ALA A 21 8.50 -4.65 -8.08
CA ALA A 21 7.63 -4.07 -7.06
C ALA A 21 8.12 -2.70 -6.58
N ASN A 22 9.43 -2.47 -6.46
CA ASN A 22 9.99 -1.20 -6.04
C ASN A 22 9.78 -0.10 -7.09
N GLU A 23 9.88 -0.40 -8.38
CA GLU A 23 9.57 0.59 -9.43
C GLU A 23 8.07 0.94 -9.43
N LEU A 24 7.19 -0.06 -9.34
CA LEU A 24 5.75 0.17 -9.19
C LEU A 24 5.43 0.97 -7.92
N PHE A 25 6.12 0.68 -6.82
CA PHE A 25 5.92 1.40 -5.56
C PHE A 25 6.24 2.88 -5.71
N LYS A 26 7.30 3.26 -6.43
CA LYS A 26 7.63 4.68 -6.66
C LYS A 26 6.50 5.41 -7.39
N GLU A 27 5.97 4.81 -8.46
CA GLU A 27 4.87 5.41 -9.23
C GLU A 27 3.61 5.58 -8.35
N LEU A 28 3.31 4.59 -7.52
CA LEU A 28 2.16 4.64 -6.60
C LEU A 28 2.38 5.64 -5.46
N ASP A 29 3.60 5.73 -4.93
CA ASP A 29 3.99 6.66 -3.87
C ASP A 29 3.93 8.12 -4.37
N GLU A 30 4.44 8.38 -5.58
CA GLU A 30 4.30 9.68 -6.24
C GLU A 30 2.82 10.06 -6.41
N TRP A 31 1.99 9.12 -6.89
CA TRP A 31 0.57 9.35 -7.05
C TRP A 31 -0.14 9.68 -5.72
N VAL A 32 0.09 8.94 -4.63
CA VAL A 32 -0.59 9.27 -3.36
C VAL A 32 -0.13 10.59 -2.77
N ASN A 33 1.16 10.94 -2.91
CA ASN A 33 1.67 12.24 -2.45
C ASN A 33 0.97 13.41 -3.16
N GLU A 34 0.65 13.27 -4.45
CA GLU A 34 -0.14 14.25 -5.20
C GLU A 34 -1.64 14.27 -4.81
N ASN A 35 -2.12 13.20 -4.14
CA ASN A 35 -3.52 12.98 -3.80
C ASN A 35 -3.77 12.93 -2.28
N GLY A 36 -3.11 13.81 -1.52
CA GLY A 36 -3.44 14.07 -0.12
C GLY A 36 -2.56 13.36 0.91
N PHE A 37 -1.53 12.62 0.47
CA PHE A 37 -0.54 12.01 1.35
C PHE A 37 0.75 12.83 1.49
N ASP A 38 0.74 14.13 1.12
CA ASP A 38 1.89 15.01 1.34
C ASP A 38 2.29 15.04 2.82
N GLY A 39 3.53 14.60 3.10
CA GLY A 39 4.05 14.44 4.47
C GLY A 39 3.61 13.18 5.20
N ILE A 40 2.86 12.27 4.56
CA ILE A 40 2.42 10.99 5.12
C ILE A 40 3.27 9.86 4.53
N TYR A 41 3.73 8.94 5.36
CA TYR A 41 4.52 7.80 4.91
C TYR A 41 3.62 6.65 4.47
N ALA A 42 3.41 6.50 3.15
CA ALA A 42 2.82 5.30 2.57
C ALA A 42 3.84 4.15 2.57
N HIS A 43 3.40 2.95 2.93
CA HIS A 43 4.29 1.79 3.04
C HIS A 43 3.72 0.48 2.48
N SER A 44 2.48 0.48 1.98
CA SER A 44 1.92 -0.68 1.28
C SER A 44 0.74 -0.28 0.40
N PHE A 45 0.66 -0.92 -0.76
CA PHE A 45 -0.44 -0.78 -1.71
C PHE A 45 -1.05 -2.14 -2.04
N GLY A 46 -2.28 -2.13 -2.53
CA GLY A 46 -2.89 -3.32 -3.12
C GLY A 46 -4.36 -3.11 -3.45
N VAL A 47 -5.06 -4.21 -3.70
CA VAL A 47 -6.49 -4.18 -4.05
C VAL A 47 -7.27 -5.08 -3.10
N SER A 48 -8.42 -4.62 -2.63
CA SER A 48 -9.33 -5.37 -1.79
C SER A 48 -10.76 -5.23 -2.27
N LYS A 49 -11.58 -6.26 -2.03
CA LYS A 49 -13.04 -6.16 -2.16
C LYS A 49 -13.68 -5.66 -0.86
N GLU A 50 -13.04 -5.91 0.25
CA GLU A 50 -13.50 -5.54 1.58
C GLU A 50 -12.80 -4.24 2.02
N VAL A 51 -13.59 -3.33 2.59
CA VAL A 51 -13.13 -2.07 3.18
C VAL A 51 -13.45 -2.07 4.67
N HIS A 52 -12.70 -1.27 5.41
CA HIS A 52 -12.84 -1.13 6.85
C HIS A 52 -12.81 0.35 7.23
N GLY A 53 -13.20 0.65 8.46
CA GLY A 53 -13.21 2.02 8.99
C GLY A 53 -14.48 2.77 8.62
N GLU A 54 -14.34 4.08 8.48
CA GLU A 54 -15.45 5.01 8.24
C GLU A 54 -15.48 5.45 6.78
N GLU A 55 -16.69 5.56 6.23
CA GLU A 55 -16.93 6.11 4.89
C GLU A 55 -16.49 7.58 4.84
N GLN A 56 -15.79 7.95 3.78
CA GLN A 56 -15.32 9.29 3.48
C GLN A 56 -16.16 9.91 2.36
N SER A 57 -15.59 10.83 1.57
CA SER A 57 -16.23 11.34 0.35
C SER A 57 -16.09 10.37 -0.82
N ASP A 58 -17.00 10.47 -1.80
CA ASP A 58 -16.88 9.80 -3.10
C ASP A 58 -16.74 8.27 -3.05
N GLY A 59 -17.26 7.64 -1.99
CA GLY A 59 -17.22 6.21 -1.78
C GLY A 59 -15.89 5.69 -1.24
N GLU A 60 -14.97 6.57 -0.85
CA GLU A 60 -13.71 6.23 -0.20
C GLU A 60 -13.91 5.80 1.26
N TRP A 61 -12.95 5.07 1.82
CA TRP A 61 -13.00 4.60 3.21
C TRP A 61 -11.67 4.82 3.91
N CYS A 62 -11.71 5.12 5.21
CA CYS A 62 -10.53 5.32 6.03
C CYS A 62 -10.64 4.56 7.35
N ASP A 63 -9.70 3.63 7.57
CA ASP A 63 -9.52 2.92 8.83
C ASP A 63 -8.24 3.44 9.51
N GLN A 64 -8.35 4.58 10.17
CA GLN A 64 -7.24 5.26 10.83
C GLN A 64 -7.33 5.11 12.34
N ILE A 65 -6.17 4.91 12.97
CA ILE A 65 -6.01 4.91 14.41
C ILE A 65 -4.98 5.97 14.80
N MET A 66 -5.38 6.87 15.68
CA MET A 66 -4.46 7.76 16.39
C MET A 66 -3.77 6.99 17.52
N ILE A 67 -2.44 7.00 17.54
CA ILE A 67 -1.64 6.40 18.62
C ILE A 67 -1.26 7.47 19.65
N TYR A 68 -0.82 8.63 19.16
CA TYR A 68 -0.46 9.81 19.95
C TYR A 68 -1.05 11.07 19.30
N ASP A 69 -0.77 12.26 19.84
CA ASP A 69 -1.36 13.51 19.38
C ASP A 69 -1.15 13.76 17.87
N ASP A 70 0.08 13.53 17.38
CA ASP A 70 0.45 13.72 15.97
C ASP A 70 1.00 12.43 15.33
N SER A 71 0.66 11.26 15.88
CA SER A 71 1.15 10.00 15.32
C SER A 71 0.07 8.95 15.20
N GLY A 72 -0.01 8.34 14.03
CA GLY A 72 -1.06 7.38 13.69
C GLY A 72 -0.65 6.45 12.57
N ASN A 73 -1.50 5.46 12.33
CA ASN A 73 -1.45 4.67 11.12
C ASN A 73 -2.85 4.34 10.66
N GLY A 74 -2.98 3.99 9.38
CA GLY A 74 -4.27 3.63 8.83
C GLY A 74 -4.19 2.91 7.51
N THR A 75 -5.37 2.52 7.04
CA THR A 75 -5.58 2.07 5.67
C THR A 75 -6.63 2.94 5.01
N TYR A 76 -6.26 3.58 3.91
CA TYR A 76 -7.19 4.34 3.06
C TYR A 76 -7.59 3.50 1.85
N TYR A 77 -8.84 3.59 1.43
CA TYR A 77 -9.39 2.81 0.32
C TYR A 77 -10.01 3.75 -0.73
N TYR A 78 -9.49 3.69 -1.95
CA TYR A 78 -10.00 4.39 -3.12
C TYR A 78 -10.84 3.44 -3.99
N PRO A 79 -12.08 3.80 -4.37
CA PRO A 79 -12.88 2.98 -5.28
C PRO A 79 -12.20 2.90 -6.65
N ILE A 80 -12.16 1.71 -7.25
CA ILE A 80 -11.60 1.50 -8.59
C ILE A 80 -12.69 1.76 -9.63
N GLU A 81 -12.40 2.62 -10.62
CA GLU A 81 -13.32 2.96 -11.70
C GLU A 81 -13.89 1.71 -12.39
N GLY A 82 -15.23 1.64 -12.52
CA GLY A 82 -15.92 0.54 -13.17
C GLY A 82 -15.84 -0.81 -12.42
N SER A 83 -15.40 -0.81 -11.16
CA SER A 83 -15.22 -2.00 -10.34
C SER A 83 -15.99 -1.91 -9.02
N ASN A 84 -16.17 -3.06 -8.36
CA ASN A 84 -16.63 -3.14 -6.97
C ASN A 84 -15.46 -3.41 -5.99
N MET A 85 -14.24 -3.17 -6.45
CA MET A 85 -13.01 -3.31 -5.69
C MET A 85 -12.43 -1.94 -5.36
N TYR A 86 -11.54 -1.91 -4.38
CA TYR A 86 -10.85 -0.73 -3.89
C TYR A 86 -9.35 -0.92 -3.99
N MET A 87 -8.64 0.13 -4.39
CA MET A 87 -7.21 0.21 -4.13
C MET A 87 -7.02 0.64 -2.68
N TYR A 88 -6.18 -0.06 -1.92
CA TYR A 88 -5.82 0.35 -0.57
C TYR A 88 -4.41 0.92 -0.50
N VAL A 89 -4.22 1.86 0.44
CA VAL A 89 -2.93 2.42 0.82
C VAL A 89 -2.80 2.29 2.33
N LYS A 90 -1.76 1.62 2.81
CA LYS A 90 -1.40 1.60 4.24
C LYS A 90 -0.35 2.65 4.51
N TYR A 91 -0.54 3.38 5.60
CA TYR A 91 0.27 4.55 5.90
C TYR A 91 0.46 4.81 7.38
N SER A 92 1.43 5.67 7.68
CA SER A 92 1.69 6.24 8.99
C SER A 92 2.08 7.71 8.89
N PHE A 93 1.77 8.48 9.93
CA PHE A 93 2.19 9.86 10.12
C PHE A 93 2.56 10.07 11.58
#